data_AF-A0A1Y0RSL6-F1
#
_entry.id   AF-A0A1Y0RSL6-F1
#
_cell.length_a   1.000
_cell.length_b   1.000
_cell.length_c   1.000
_cell.angle_alpha   90.00
_cell.angle_beta   90.00
_cell.angle_gamma   90.00
#
_symmetry.space_group_name_H-M   'P 1'
#
loop_
_entity.id
_entity.type
_entity.pdbx_description
1 polymer ?
#
loop_
_entity_poly.entity_id
_entity_poly.type
_entity_poly.pdbx_seq_one_letter_code
_entity_poly.pdbx_strand_id
1 'polypeptide(L)'
;MSMTSSGRAKSPRQKSLKLKGENTVEVENNQGESLSKLEENGDKPAQVELPGKLEVRNTLAISGIRPVSSSDLQVVETKNIMGLRPIAANTFQVVDTLNLSGSRPIASSELVISETYSVMGDRPVASNHIDDSESLMGFLD
;
A
#
# COMPACT_ATOMS: atom_id res chain seq x y z
N MET A 1 -21.37 -56.22 23.13
CA MET A 1 -19.90 -56.29 23.29
C MET A 1 -19.30 -55.70 22.01
N SER A 2 -18.34 -54.78 21.95
CA SER A 2 -17.49 -54.09 22.93
C SER A 2 -17.29 -52.63 22.45
N MET A 3 -16.97 -51.73 23.38
CA MET A 3 -16.57 -50.35 23.06
C MET A 3 -15.07 -50.28 22.80
N THR A 4 -14.63 -49.39 21.89
CA THR A 4 -13.28 -48.80 21.95
C THR A 4 -13.28 -47.40 21.39
N SER A 5 -13.11 -46.43 22.28
CA SER A 5 -12.76 -45.03 22.03
C SER A 5 -11.24 -44.90 21.84
N SER A 6 -10.76 -44.28 20.77
CA SER A 6 -9.36 -43.88 20.63
C SER A 6 -9.19 -42.37 20.86
N GLY A 7 -8.42 -42.05 21.90
CA GLY A 7 -8.24 -40.70 22.43
C GLY A 7 -7.37 -39.81 21.56
N ARG A 8 -7.71 -38.51 21.55
CA ARG A 8 -6.84 -37.45 21.01
C ARG A 8 -5.62 -37.28 21.90
N ALA A 9 -4.42 -37.44 21.33
CA ALA A 9 -3.18 -37.04 21.97
C ALA A 9 -3.16 -35.51 22.15
N LYS A 10 -3.19 -35.04 23.40
CA LYS A 10 -2.96 -33.63 23.74
C LYS A 10 -1.45 -33.42 23.86
N SER A 11 -0.87 -32.60 22.97
CA SER A 11 0.52 -32.20 23.07
C SER A 11 0.76 -31.44 24.38
N PRO A 12 1.95 -31.58 25.00
CA PRO A 12 2.26 -30.84 26.22
C PRO A 12 2.34 -29.34 25.91
N ARG A 13 1.44 -28.61 26.56
CA ARG A 13 1.40 -27.16 26.71
C ARG A 13 2.80 -26.63 27.00
N GLN A 14 3.45 -26.04 26.01
CA GLN A 14 4.71 -25.32 26.21
C GLN A 14 4.42 -24.19 27.22
N LYS A 15 5.02 -24.31 28.41
CA LYS A 15 5.00 -23.25 29.41
C LYS A 15 5.68 -22.04 28.78
N SER A 16 4.94 -20.95 28.59
CA SER A 16 5.53 -19.68 28.18
C SER A 16 6.53 -19.24 29.24
N LEU A 17 7.80 -19.16 28.85
CA LEU A 17 8.80 -18.43 29.62
C LEU A 17 8.40 -16.97 29.56
N LYS A 18 7.94 -16.42 30.70
CA LYS A 18 7.78 -14.98 30.88
C LYS A 18 9.17 -14.34 30.77
N LEU A 19 9.51 -13.85 29.59
CA LEU A 19 10.58 -12.88 29.43
C LEU A 19 10.05 -11.55 29.95
N LYS A 20 10.44 -11.27 31.20
CA LYS A 20 10.30 -9.97 31.84
C LYS A 20 11.29 -9.04 31.13
N GLY A 21 10.78 -8.04 30.43
CA GLY A 21 11.59 -7.14 29.62
C GLY A 21 10.71 -6.39 28.63
N GLU A 22 9.88 -5.50 29.15
CA GLU A 22 9.28 -4.42 28.39
C GLU A 22 10.43 -3.56 27.86
N ASN A 23 10.86 -3.81 26.62
CA ASN A 23 11.58 -2.81 25.85
C ASN A 23 10.55 -2.13 24.93
N THR A 24 9.63 -1.39 25.54
CA THR A 24 9.18 -0.13 24.95
C THR A 24 10.43 0.70 24.77
N VAL A 25 11.01 0.67 23.57
CA VAL A 25 11.99 1.67 23.17
C VAL A 25 11.17 2.93 22.93
N GLU A 26 10.94 3.68 24.01
CA GLU A 26 10.61 5.09 23.91
C GLU A 26 11.79 5.73 23.17
N VAL A 27 11.61 5.97 21.88
CA VAL A 27 12.51 6.86 21.15
C VAL A 27 12.08 8.25 21.57
N GLU A 28 12.72 8.76 22.62
CA GLU A 28 12.65 10.16 23.01
C GLU A 28 13.02 11.01 21.80
N ASN A 29 12.04 11.74 21.26
CA ASN A 29 12.27 12.74 20.24
C ASN A 29 12.96 13.94 20.91
N ASN A 30 14.30 13.97 20.87
CA ASN A 30 15.12 15.04 21.43
C ASN A 30 15.07 16.36 20.63
N GLN A 31 13.88 16.80 20.20
CA GLN A 31 13.66 18.11 19.58
C GLN A 31 12.73 18.95 20.44
N GLY A 32 13.19 19.21 21.67
CA GLY A 32 12.45 19.98 22.66
C GLY A 32 13.36 20.87 23.51
N GLU A 33 14.34 21.53 22.92
CA GLU A 33 14.99 22.68 23.56
C GLU A 33 15.01 23.87 22.60
N SER A 34 14.01 24.74 22.73
CA SER A 34 14.15 26.14 22.34
C SER A 34 13.48 27.02 23.39
N LEU A 35 14.33 27.64 24.20
CA LEU A 35 14.01 28.78 25.04
C LEU A 35 13.38 29.89 24.20
N SER A 36 12.11 30.22 24.46
CA SER A 36 11.66 31.61 24.40
C SER A 36 10.44 31.80 25.31
N LYS A 37 10.72 32.35 26.49
CA LYS A 37 9.72 33.04 27.30
C LYS A 37 9.79 34.50 26.90
N LEU A 38 8.81 34.96 26.12
CA LEU A 38 8.46 36.37 25.98
C LEU A 38 6.93 36.44 25.91
N GLU A 39 6.33 36.94 26.99
CA GLU A 39 4.94 37.39 26.99
C GLU A 39 4.90 38.79 26.36
N GLU A 40 3.98 39.05 25.41
CA GLU A 40 3.06 40.20 25.48
C GLU A 40 1.93 40.11 24.43
N ASN A 41 0.80 40.69 24.80
CA ASN A 41 -0.54 40.63 24.24
C ASN A 41 -0.71 41.25 22.83
N GLY A 42 -1.74 40.80 22.10
CA GLY A 42 -2.33 41.56 20.99
C GLY A 42 -3.06 40.73 19.93
N ASP A 43 -4.40 40.78 19.98
CA ASP A 43 -5.38 40.49 18.93
C ASP A 43 -5.18 39.30 17.98
N LYS A 44 -6.08 38.32 18.10
CA LYS A 44 -6.31 37.28 17.08
C LYS A 44 -6.80 37.94 15.78
N PRO A 45 -6.08 37.88 14.65
CA PRO A 45 -6.71 38.15 13.37
C PRO A 45 -7.55 36.92 12.99
N ALA A 46 -8.85 37.14 12.79
CA ALA A 46 -9.75 36.18 12.19
C ALA A 46 -9.14 35.68 10.86
N GLN A 47 -8.82 34.39 10.79
CA GLN A 47 -8.26 33.80 9.58
C GLN A 47 -9.38 33.59 8.57
N VAL A 48 -9.42 34.45 7.56
CA VAL A 48 -10.12 34.19 6.31
C VAL A 48 -9.37 33.04 5.63
N GLU A 49 -10.01 31.87 5.52
CA GLU A 49 -9.44 30.69 4.89
C GLU A 49 -9.35 30.91 3.37
N LEU A 50 -8.17 31.33 2.90
CA LEU A 50 -7.83 31.24 1.49
C LEU A 50 -7.55 29.78 1.12
N PRO A 51 -8.19 29.23 0.07
CA PRO A 51 -7.83 27.92 -0.45
C PRO A 51 -6.38 27.99 -0.98
N GLY A 52 -5.45 27.39 -0.25
CA GLY A 52 -4.03 27.35 -0.61
C GLY A 52 -3.03 27.76 0.47
N LYS A 53 -3.47 28.14 1.68
CA LYS A 53 -2.55 28.38 2.80
C LYS A 53 -2.03 27.03 3.33
N LEU A 54 -0.76 26.72 3.06
CA LEU A 54 -0.08 25.54 3.60
C LEU A 54 0.27 25.78 5.08
N GLU A 55 -0.34 25.00 5.97
CA GLU A 55 -0.02 25.04 7.40
C GLU A 55 1.25 24.25 7.69
N VAL A 56 2.34 24.96 8.00
CA VAL A 56 3.57 24.32 8.48
C VAL A 56 3.34 23.89 9.92
N ARG A 57 3.35 22.57 10.16
CA ARG A 57 3.21 22.02 11.52
C ARG A 57 4.56 21.82 12.20
N ASN A 58 5.53 21.24 11.50
CA ASN A 58 6.85 20.93 12.04
C ASN A 58 7.96 21.36 11.06
N THR A 59 9.20 21.33 11.52
CA THR A 59 10.40 21.49 10.67
C THR A 59 11.38 20.33 10.91
N LEU A 60 12.07 19.89 9.87
CA LEU A 60 13.08 18.82 9.94
C LEU A 60 14.46 19.39 9.56
N ALA A 61 15.44 19.22 10.44
CA ALA A 61 16.81 19.71 10.27
C ALA A 61 17.81 18.59 9.95
N ILE A 62 17.59 17.85 8.85
CA ILE A 62 18.49 16.75 8.42
C ILE A 62 19.50 17.23 7.38
N SER A 63 19.13 18.20 6.54
CA SER A 63 20.02 18.84 5.55
C SER A 63 19.51 20.27 5.30
N GLY A 64 19.66 21.13 6.30
CA GLY A 64 18.93 22.41 6.39
C GLY A 64 17.51 22.24 6.94
N ILE A 65 16.82 23.36 7.18
CA ILE A 65 15.49 23.40 7.78
C ILE A 65 14.44 23.19 6.67
N ARG A 66 13.80 22.02 6.65
CA ARG A 66 12.69 21.71 5.72
C ARG A 66 11.33 21.77 6.45
N PRO A 67 10.37 22.59 6.00
CA PRO A 67 9.03 22.62 6.59
C PRO A 67 8.27 21.33 6.29
N VAL A 68 7.42 20.93 7.23
CA VAL A 68 6.54 19.75 7.13
C VAL A 68 5.10 20.19 7.35
N SER A 69 4.24 19.89 6.38
CA SER A 69 2.78 20.08 6.47
C SER A 69 2.12 18.81 6.98
N SER A 70 0.94 18.92 7.58
CA SER A 70 0.06 17.78 7.78
C SER A 70 -0.46 17.21 6.47
N SER A 71 -0.73 15.90 6.48
CA SER A 71 -1.50 15.18 5.46
C SER A 71 -2.53 14.28 6.13
N ASP A 72 -3.52 13.83 5.36
CA ASP A 72 -4.55 12.88 5.81
C ASP A 72 -4.08 11.42 5.75
N LEU A 73 -2.77 11.17 5.65
CA LEU A 73 -2.21 9.83 5.55
C LEU A 73 -2.31 9.10 6.90
N GLN A 74 -3.14 8.06 6.96
CA GLN A 74 -3.23 7.21 8.14
C GLN A 74 -2.17 6.11 8.12
N VAL A 75 -1.28 6.12 9.13
CA VAL A 75 -0.32 5.04 9.36
C VAL A 75 -0.91 4.03 10.36
N VAL A 76 -1.01 2.77 9.96
CA VAL A 76 -1.61 1.69 10.77
C VAL A 76 -0.57 0.96 11.61
N GLU A 77 0.61 0.74 11.03
CA GLU A 77 1.70 0.02 11.68
C GLU A 77 3.03 0.61 11.20
N THR A 78 4.09 0.50 11.99
CA THR A 78 5.45 0.81 11.54
C THR A 78 6.34 -0.39 11.79
N LYS A 79 6.99 -0.90 10.74
CA LYS A 79 7.89 -2.06 10.84
C LYS A 79 9.35 -1.61 10.81
N ASN A 80 10.15 -2.19 11.68
CA ASN A 80 11.60 -1.99 11.68
C ASN A 80 12.28 -3.10 10.87
N ILE A 81 12.30 -2.94 9.55
CA ILE A 81 12.97 -3.87 8.62
C ILE A 81 13.86 -3.03 7.71
N MET A 82 15.17 -3.06 7.98
CA MET A 82 16.15 -2.17 7.34
C MET A 82 15.76 -0.69 7.51
N GLY A 83 15.49 -0.29 8.75
CA GLY A 83 14.98 1.03 9.14
C GLY A 83 13.48 1.05 9.45
N LEU A 84 12.99 2.19 9.94
CA LEU A 84 11.58 2.41 10.22
C LEU A 84 10.80 2.61 8.90
N ARG A 85 9.87 1.70 8.62
CA ARG A 85 9.02 1.70 7.42
C ARG A 85 7.55 1.76 7.83
N PRO A 86 6.84 2.87 7.58
CA PRO A 86 5.43 2.97 7.89
C PRO A 86 4.60 2.14 6.92
N ILE A 87 3.51 1.55 7.42
CA ILE A 87 2.47 0.85 6.67
C ILE A 87 1.22 1.73 6.73
N ALA A 88 0.82 2.26 5.58
CA ALA A 88 -0.38 3.08 5.46
C ALA A 88 -1.65 2.23 5.41
N ALA A 89 -2.78 2.83 5.78
CA ALA A 89 -4.09 2.23 5.58
C ALA A 89 -4.43 2.11 4.08
N ASN A 90 -5.16 1.06 3.71
CA ASN A 90 -5.67 0.91 2.35
C ASN A 90 -6.84 1.88 2.12
N THR A 91 -6.88 2.49 0.95
CA THR A 91 -8.01 3.33 0.49
C THR A 91 -8.96 2.60 -0.45
N PHE A 92 -8.65 1.35 -0.81
CA PHE A 92 -9.42 0.50 -1.70
C PHE A 92 -9.48 -0.93 -1.15
N GLN A 93 -10.45 -1.71 -1.60
CA GLN A 93 -10.60 -3.10 -1.21
C GLN A 93 -9.78 -4.02 -2.12
N VAL A 94 -9.00 -4.91 -1.51
CA VAL A 94 -8.31 -6.00 -2.22
C VAL A 94 -9.25 -7.21 -2.20
N VAL A 95 -9.57 -7.75 -3.37
CA VAL A 95 -10.51 -8.87 -3.52
C VAL A 95 -9.77 -10.19 -3.71
N ASP A 96 -8.63 -10.16 -4.38
CA ASP A 96 -7.83 -11.36 -4.63
C ASP A 96 -6.34 -11.02 -4.75
N THR A 97 -5.48 -12.05 -4.78
CA THR A 97 -4.04 -11.92 -4.96
C THR A 97 -3.53 -12.93 -5.97
N LEU A 98 -2.84 -12.44 -7.01
CA LEU A 98 -2.23 -13.25 -8.04
C LEU A 98 -0.75 -13.49 -7.72
N ASN A 99 -0.33 -14.77 -7.74
CA ASN A 99 1.03 -15.20 -7.41
C ASN A 99 1.85 -15.55 -8.67
N LEU A 100 2.28 -14.53 -9.42
CA LEU A 100 3.18 -14.67 -10.57
C LEU A 100 4.36 -13.71 -10.37
N SER A 101 5.51 -14.29 -10.05
CA SER A 101 6.73 -13.56 -9.67
C SER A 101 6.55 -12.66 -8.44
N GLY A 102 5.90 -13.20 -7.40
CA GLY A 102 5.54 -12.49 -6.17
C GLY A 102 4.03 -12.25 -6.03
N SER A 103 3.63 -11.64 -4.92
CA SER A 103 2.22 -11.34 -4.61
C SER A 103 1.77 -10.04 -5.29
N ARG A 104 0.82 -10.14 -6.22
CA ARG A 104 0.22 -9.00 -6.93
C ARG A 104 -1.25 -8.85 -6.50
N PRO A 105 -1.61 -7.83 -5.70
CA PRO A 105 -2.98 -7.66 -5.25
C PRO A 105 -3.90 -7.21 -6.39
N ILE A 106 -5.11 -7.74 -6.41
CA ILE A 106 -6.20 -7.37 -7.33
C ILE A 106 -7.23 -6.58 -6.53
N ALA A 107 -7.40 -5.30 -6.90
CA ALA A 107 -8.34 -4.39 -6.24
C ALA A 107 -9.75 -4.51 -6.85
N SER A 108 -10.77 -4.25 -6.04
CA SER A 108 -12.13 -4.02 -6.53
C SER A 108 -12.19 -2.73 -7.34
N SER A 109 -13.02 -2.71 -8.39
CA SER A 109 -13.36 -1.49 -9.11
C SER A 109 -14.87 -1.39 -9.28
N GLU A 110 -15.41 -0.18 -9.18
CA GLU A 110 -16.82 0.12 -9.50
C GLU A 110 -17.04 0.33 -11.01
N LEU A 111 -15.98 0.29 -11.81
CA LEU A 111 -16.05 0.48 -13.26
C LEU A 111 -16.83 -0.68 -13.90
N VAL A 112 -17.94 -0.35 -14.56
CA VAL A 112 -18.72 -1.31 -15.37
C VAL A 112 -18.12 -1.37 -16.77
N ILE A 113 -17.61 -2.54 -17.15
CA ILE A 113 -17.06 -2.78 -18.49
C ILE A 113 -18.17 -3.40 -19.34
N SER A 114 -18.64 -2.68 -20.37
CA SER A 114 -19.69 -3.17 -21.27
C SER A 114 -19.15 -4.21 -22.26
N GLU A 115 -17.94 -4.02 -22.76
CA GLU A 115 -17.30 -4.88 -23.75
C GLU A 115 -15.78 -4.93 -23.53
N THR A 116 -15.17 -6.10 -23.76
CA THR A 116 -13.72 -6.27 -23.75
C THR A 116 -13.32 -6.85 -25.10
N TYR A 117 -12.63 -6.08 -25.93
CA TYR A 117 -12.14 -6.56 -27.22
C TYR A 117 -10.63 -6.85 -27.12
N SER A 118 -10.25 -8.12 -27.27
CA SER A 118 -8.84 -8.52 -27.31
C SER A 118 -8.34 -8.51 -28.76
N VAL A 119 -7.67 -7.44 -29.18
CA VAL A 119 -7.09 -7.34 -30.55
C VAL A 119 -5.76 -8.11 -30.68
N MET A 120 -5.16 -8.55 -29.56
CA MET A 120 -3.78 -9.07 -29.51
C MET A 120 -3.65 -10.43 -28.82
N GLY A 121 -4.41 -11.41 -29.28
CA GLY A 121 -4.23 -12.83 -28.98
C GLY A 121 -5.21 -13.63 -29.82
N ASP A 122 -4.70 -14.54 -30.66
CA ASP A 122 -5.37 -15.26 -31.76
C ASP A 122 -5.58 -14.45 -33.04
N ARG A 123 -4.51 -13.81 -33.56
CA ARG A 123 -4.48 -13.41 -34.97
C ARG A 123 -4.45 -14.68 -35.83
N PRO A 124 -5.49 -14.99 -36.62
CA PRO A 124 -5.45 -16.12 -37.54
C PRO A 124 -4.41 -15.85 -38.63
N VAL A 125 -3.45 -16.79 -38.78
CA VAL A 125 -2.48 -16.79 -39.88
C VAL A 125 -3.11 -17.58 -41.01
N ALA A 126 -3.33 -16.93 -42.15
CA ALA A 126 -3.81 -17.60 -43.36
C ALA A 126 -2.82 -18.69 -43.79
N SER A 127 -3.33 -19.78 -44.36
CA SER A 127 -2.49 -20.81 -44.97
C SER A 127 -1.68 -20.21 -46.11
N ASN A 128 -0.40 -20.58 -46.23
CA ASN A 128 0.40 -20.29 -47.43
C ASN A 128 -0.01 -21.16 -48.63
N HIS A 129 -1.01 -22.03 -48.48
CA HIS A 129 -1.56 -22.81 -49.58
C HIS A 129 -2.43 -21.90 -50.45
N ILE A 130 -1.93 -21.62 -51.65
CA ILE A 130 -2.66 -20.92 -52.68
C ILE A 130 -3.46 -21.98 -53.42
N ASP A 131 -4.76 -22.06 -53.14
CA ASP A 131 -5.62 -23.10 -53.73
C ASP A 131 -5.76 -22.90 -55.25
N ASP A 132 -5.74 -21.66 -55.76
CA ASP A 132 -5.78 -21.33 -57.20
C ASP A 132 -5.05 -20.02 -57.52
N SER A 133 -3.78 -20.10 -57.92
CA SER A 133 -2.96 -18.92 -58.26
C SER A 133 -3.36 -18.28 -59.59
N GLU A 134 -3.87 -19.06 -60.56
CA GLU A 134 -4.31 -18.56 -61.87
C GLU A 134 -5.51 -17.60 -61.79
N SER A 135 -6.46 -17.88 -60.90
CA SER A 135 -7.61 -16.99 -60.69
C SER A 135 -7.24 -15.66 -60.03
N LEU A 136 -6.10 -15.59 -59.34
CA LEU A 136 -5.71 -14.44 -58.53
C LEU A 136 -4.78 -13.47 -59.29
N MET A 137 -4.03 -13.96 -60.29
CA MET A 137 -3.10 -13.15 -61.09
C MET A 137 -3.78 -12.28 -62.17
N GLY A 138 -5.06 -12.50 -62.48
CA GLY A 138 -5.82 -11.76 -63.51
C GLY A 138 -6.39 -10.39 -63.07
N PHE A 139 -6.17 -9.98 -61.81
CA PHE A 139 -6.70 -8.74 -61.23
C PHE A 139 -5.62 -7.72 -60.85
N LEU A 140 -4.38 -7.91 -61.30
CA LEU A 140 -3.28 -6.97 -61.10
C LEU A 140 -2.93 -6.30 -62.44
N ASP A 141 -3.68 -5.25 -62.78
CA ASP A 141 -3.36 -4.27 -63.83
C ASP A 141 -3.17 -2.90 -63.15
#